data_AF-A0A966V4M7-F1
#
_entry.id   AF-A0A966V4M7-F1
#
_cell.length_a   1.000
_cell.length_b   1.000
_cell.length_c   1.000
_cell.angle_alpha   90.00
_cell.angle_beta   90.00
_cell.angle_gamma   90.00
#
_symmetry.space_group_name_H-M   'P 1'
#
loop_
_entity.id
_entity.type
_entity.pdbx_description
1 polymer ?
#
loop_
_entity_poly.entity_id
_entity_poly.type
_entity_poly.pdbx_seq_one_letter_code
_entity_poly.pdbx_strand_id
1 'polypeptide(L)' 'WSDAGAASWYDVAVAVGELAVDLGLLERAAVVNPITTVDYPTPAQRPSYSLLDCTDTRLALALEPTHWRTALRQLLAATG' A
#
# COMPACT_ATOMS: atom_id res chain seq x y z
N TRP A 1 5.83 11.99 5.79
CA TRP A 1 4.44 11.54 5.95
C TRP A 1 4.37 10.13 5.35
N SER A 2 3.99 9.13 6.14
CA SER A 2 3.78 7.74 5.70
C SER A 2 2.52 7.25 6.42
N ASP A 3 1.63 6.60 5.70
CA ASP A 3 0.43 6.02 6.29
C ASP A 3 0.78 4.98 7.36
N ALA A 4 -0.11 4.80 8.34
CA ALA A 4 0.09 3.84 9.42
C ALA A 4 -0.19 2.40 8.98
N GLY A 5 0.61 1.47 9.49
CA GLY A 5 0.55 0.03 9.18
C GLY A 5 1.79 -0.47 8.45
N ALA A 6 1.98 -1.79 8.45
CA ALA A 6 3.00 -2.47 7.67
C ALA A 6 2.31 -3.28 6.56
N ALA A 7 2.82 -3.19 5.34
CA ALA A 7 2.32 -3.96 4.21
C ALA A 7 3.49 -4.33 3.30
N SER A 8 3.47 -5.56 2.79
CA SER A 8 4.35 -5.96 1.68
C SER A 8 3.80 -5.44 0.35
N TRP A 9 4.62 -5.46 -0.70
CA TRP A 9 4.14 -5.16 -2.07
C TRP A 9 3.02 -6.09 -2.53
N TYR A 10 3.03 -7.33 -2.04
CA TYR A 10 1.95 -8.29 -2.29
C TYR A 10 0.63 -7.79 -1.68
N ASP A 11 0.65 -7.38 -0.41
CA ASP A 11 -0.55 -6.90 0.29
C ASP A 11 -1.13 -5.65 -0.38
N VAL A 12 -0.27 -4.74 -0.84
CA VAL A 12 -0.70 -3.54 -1.58
C VAL A 12 -1.34 -3.92 -2.91
N ALA A 13 -0.73 -4.83 -3.68
CA ALA A 13 -1.25 -5.26 -4.98
C ALA A 13 -2.62 -5.95 -4.86
N VAL A 14 -2.79 -6.80 -3.85
CA VAL A 14 -4.08 -7.46 -3.54
C VAL A 14 -5.12 -6.40 -3.14
N ALA A 15 -4.77 -5.49 -2.24
CA ALA A 15 -5.70 -4.45 -1.75
C ALA A 15 -6.19 -3.51 -2.86
N VAL A 16 -5.35 -3.16 -3.83
CA VAL A 16 -5.76 -2.36 -4.99
C VAL A 16 -6.85 -3.08 -5.79
N GLY A 17 -6.66 -4.38 -6.07
CA GLY A 17 -7.62 -5.18 -6.82
C GLY A 17 -8.96 -5.30 -6.09
N GLU A 18 -8.93 -5.61 -4.79
CA GLU A 18 -10.13 -5.67 -3.93
C GLU A 18 -10.90 -4.35 -3.95
N LEU A 19 -10.22 -3.24 -3.66
CA LEU A 19 -10.85 -1.93 -3.57
C LEU A 19 -11.39 -1.44 -4.92
N ALA A 20 -10.70 -1.74 -6.02
CA ALA A 20 -11.17 -1.37 -7.35
C ALA A 20 -12.45 -2.13 -7.76
N VAL A 21 -12.59 -3.40 -7.36
CA VAL A 21 -13.83 -4.16 -7.56
C VAL A 21 -14.95 -3.62 -6.67
N ASP A 22 -14.67 -3.37 -5.39
CA ASP A 22 -15.65 -2.80 -4.44
C ASP A 22 -16.18 -1.42 -4.88
N LEU A 23 -15.34 -0.63 -5.55
CA LEU A 23 -15.70 0.69 -6.09
C LEU A 23 -16.32 0.62 -7.48
N GLY A 24 -16.45 -0.57 -8.08
CA GLY A 24 -16.99 -0.74 -9.43
C GLY A 24 -16.07 -0.24 -10.56
N LEU A 25 -14.81 0.04 -10.27
CA LEU A 25 -13.80 0.45 -11.26
C LEU A 25 -13.31 -0.74 -12.10
N LEU A 26 -13.43 -1.96 -11.56
CA LEU A 26 -13.12 -3.21 -12.22
C LEU A 26 -14.24 -4.22 -12.00
N GLU A 27 -14.53 -5.02 -13.03
CA GLU A 27 -15.47 -6.16 -12.89
C GLU A 27 -14.86 -7.32 -12.09
N ARG A 28 -13.52 -7.47 -12.14
CA ARG A 28 -12.80 -8.53 -11.43
C ARG A 28 -11.37 -8.11 -11.12
N ALA A 29 -10.89 -8.47 -9.92
CA ALA A 29 -9.51 -8.29 -9.54
C ALA A 29 -8.57 -9.22 -10.33
N ALA A 30 -7.34 -8.77 -10.56
CA ALA A 30 -6.28 -9.61 -11.11
C ALA A 30 -5.81 -10.65 -10.08
N VAL A 31 -5.39 -11.83 -10.55
CA VAL A 31 -4.78 -12.85 -9.68
C VAL A 31 -3.35 -12.41 -9.36
N VAL A 32 -3.10 -12.07 -8.10
CA VAL A 32 -1.76 -11.70 -7.61
C VAL A 32 -1.07 -12.95 -7.10
N ASN A 33 -0.09 -13.44 -7.84
CA ASN A 33 0.74 -14.56 -7.42
C ASN A 33 1.94 -14.02 -6.61
N PRO A 34 2.13 -14.45 -5.35
CA PRO A 34 3.29 -14.03 -4.58
C PRO A 34 4.57 -14.59 -5.20
N ILE A 35 5.57 -13.74 -5.37
CA ILE A 35 6.92 -14.14 -5.75
C ILE A 35 7.88 -13.72 -4.64
N THR A 36 8.92 -14.50 -4.41
CA THR A 36 9.97 -14.07 -3.48
C THR A 36 10.86 -13.02 -4.17
N THR A 37 11.52 -12.15 -3.41
CA THR A 37 12.45 -11.15 -3.98
C THR A 37 13.55 -11.78 -4.82
N VAL A 38 13.91 -13.04 -4.53
CA VAL A 38 14.90 -13.84 -5.28
C VAL A 38 14.40 -14.18 -6.68
N ASP A 39 13.09 -14.31 -6.86
CA ASP A 39 12.46 -14.66 -8.14
C ASP A 39 12.34 -13.45 -9.10
N TYR A 40 12.72 -12.24 -8.66
CA TYR A 40 12.67 -11.02 -9.48
C TYR A 40 13.91 -10.13 -9.27
N PRO A 41 15.07 -10.51 -9.84
CA PRO A 41 16.29 -9.72 -9.72
C PRO A 41 16.17 -8.40 -10.49
N THR A 42 16.00 -7.30 -9.78
CA THR A 42 16.14 -5.95 -10.36
C THR A 42 17.58 -5.44 -10.23
N PRO A 43 18.09 -4.64 -11.19
CA PRO A 43 19.45 -4.10 -11.15
C PRO A 43 19.76 -3.27 -9.88
N ALA A 44 18.73 -2.65 -9.29
CA ALA A 44 18.85 -1.91 -8.03
C ALA A 44 18.48 -2.81 -6.85
N GLN A 45 19.35 -2.88 -5.84
CA GLN A 45 19.05 -3.55 -4.57
C GLN A 45 17.98 -2.74 -3.82
N ARG A 46 16.83 -3.39 -3.55
CA ARG A 46 15.81 -2.84 -2.67
C ARG A 46 16.02 -3.38 -1.25
N PRO A 47 15.99 -2.54 -0.21
CA PRO A 47 16.00 -3.02 1.16
C PRO A 47 14.75 -3.87 1.42
N SER A 48 14.91 -4.96 2.16
CA SER A 48 13.82 -5.88 2.52
C SER A 48 12.77 -5.24 3.43
N TYR A 49 13.11 -4.13 4.08
CA TYR A 49 12.27 -3.41 5.02
C TYR A 49 12.56 -1.91 4.94
N SER A 50 11.57 -1.12 4.50
CA SER A 50 11.69 0.33 4.31
C SER A 50 10.62 1.13 5.05
N LEU A 51 10.02 0.55 6.09
CA LEU A 51 9.04 1.25 6.92
C LEU A 51 9.74 2.36 7.70
N LEU A 52 9.30 3.59 7.43
CA LEU A 52 9.79 4.78 8.11
C LEU A 52 9.01 4.98 9.41
N ASP A 53 9.70 5.00 10.54
CA ASP A 53 9.08 5.42 11.79
C ASP A 53 8.78 6.93 11.73
N CYS A 54 7.49 7.27 11.72
CA CYS A 54 7.00 8.65 11.67
C CYS A 54 6.44 9.14 13.01
N THR A 55 6.75 8.46 14.12
CA THR A 55 6.13 8.73 15.44
C THR A 55 6.44 10.14 15.95
N ASP A 56 7.70 10.57 15.90
CA ASP A 56 8.10 11.90 16.36
C ASP A 56 7.46 13.03 15.54
N THR A 57 7.36 12.84 14.22
CA THR A 57 6.70 13.81 13.34
C THR A 57 5.19 13.87 13.58
N ARG A 58 4.53 12.74 13.88
CA ARG A 58 3.10 12.70 14.23
C ARG A 58 2.80 13.45 15.51
N LEU A 59 3.61 13.24 16.55
CA LEU A 59 3.48 13.92 17.84
C LEU A 59 3.69 15.43 17.70
N ALA A 60 4.71 15.84 16.92
CA ALA A 60 5.02 17.26 16.72
C ALA A 60 3.93 18.03 15.94
N LEU A 61 3.19 17.35 15.05
CA LEU A 61 2.19 17.98 14.17
C LEU A 61 0.73 17.74 14.59
N ALA A 62 0.49 17.02 15.69
CA ALA A 62 -0.85 16.61 16.15
C ALA A 62 -1.70 15.96 15.04
N LEU A 63 -1.07 15.14 14.20
CA LEU A 63 -1.71 14.49 13.07
C LEU A 63 -2.21 13.10 13.47
N GLU A 64 -3.50 12.86 13.25
CA GLU A 64 -4.09 11.53 13.39
C GLU A 64 -3.58 10.59 12.28
N PRO A 65 -3.06 9.40 12.62
CA PRO A 65 -2.59 8.45 11.63
C PRO A 65 -3.75 7.85 10.84
N THR A 66 -3.76 8.07 9.52
CA THR A 66 -4.63 7.32 8.62
C THR A 66 -4.00 5.96 8.30
N HIS A 67 -4.77 4.88 8.39
CA HIS A 67 -4.34 3.57 7.96
C HIS A 67 -4.20 3.51 6.43
N TRP A 68 -3.14 2.89 5.91
CA TRP A 68 -2.80 2.91 4.46
C TRP A 68 -3.93 2.42 3.55
N ARG A 69 -4.73 1.43 3.99
CA ARG A 69 -5.91 0.96 3.22
C ARG A 69 -6.99 2.03 3.08
N THR A 70 -7.18 2.87 4.10
CA THR A 70 -8.16 3.96 4.08
C THR A 70 -7.71 5.05 3.12
N ALA A 71 -6.43 5.43 3.17
CA ALA A 71 -5.83 6.38 2.22
C ALA A 71 -5.90 5.85 0.78
N LEU A 72 -5.59 4.56 0.57
CA LEU A 72 -5.68 3.91 -0.74
C LEU A 72 -7.11 3.94 -1.31
N ARG A 73 -8.12 3.63 -0.50
CA ARG A 73 -9.53 3.70 -0.92
C ARG A 73 -9.93 5.12 -1.32
N GLN A 74 -9.53 6.13 -0.54
CA GLN A 74 -9.81 7.53 -0.86
C GLN A 74 -9.18 7.93 -2.20
N LEU A 75 -7.93 7.51 -2.45
CA LEU A 75 -7.24 7.76 -3.71
C LEU A 75 -7.98 7.14 -4.90
N LEU A 76 -8.37 5.86 -4.81
CA LEU A 76 -9.09 5.18 -5.88
C LEU A 76 -10.48 5.77 -6.13
N ALA A 77 -11.17 6.22 -5.07
CA ALA A 77 -12.47 6.86 -5.19
C ALA A 77 -12.40 8.27 -5.82
N ALA A 78 -11.28 8.99 -5.66
CA ALA A 78 -11.09 10.32 -6.25
C ALA A 78 -10.79 10.30 -7.76
N THR A 79 -10.48 9.12 -8.33
CA THR A 79 -10.21 8.92 -9.76
C THR A 79 -11.44 8.56 -10.61
N GLY A 80 -12.66 8.70 -10.06
CA GLY A 80 -13.93 8.47 -10.76
C GLY A 80 -14.54 9.71 -11.39
#